data_AF-X0XXG4-F1
#
_entry.id   AF-X0XXG4-F1
#
_cell.length_a   1.000
_cell.length_b   1.000
_cell.length_c   1.000
_cell.angle_alpha   90.00
_cell.angle_beta   90.00
_cell.angle_gamma   90.00
#
_symmetry.space_group_name_H-M   'P 1'
#
loop_
_entity.id
_entity.type
_entity.pdbx_description
1 polymer ?
#
loop_
_entity_poly.entity_id
_entity_poly.type
_entity_poly.pdbx_seq_one_letter_code
_entity_poly.pdbx_strand_id
1 'polypeptide(L)'
;IREMARELCRLGHTVDVYTRVHDPADPQIIDLGEGARLIHIPAGQEMDIHKLALYSYLPDFTCHMENYRKANDLHYDVVFSHYWLSCWVGQYLKMWWGVPHVA
;
A
#
# COMPACT_ATOMS: atom_id res chain seq x y z
N ILE A 1 3.34 -10.83 -4.78
CA ILE A 1 3.64 -9.75 -3.80
C ILE A 1 4.27 -10.30 -2.52
N ARG A 2 3.61 -11.20 -1.77
CA ARG A 2 4.16 -11.72 -0.50
C ARG A 2 5.56 -12.34 -0.62
N GLU A 3 5.78 -13.21 -1.60
CA GLU A 3 7.10 -13.83 -1.83
C GLU A 3 8.15 -12.79 -2.22
N MET A 4 7.80 -11.83 -3.10
CA MET A 4 8.70 -10.73 -3.46
C MET A 4 9.07 -9.85 -2.26
N ALA A 5 8.10 -9.48 -1.42
CA ALA A 5 8.35 -8.72 -0.20
C ALA A 5 9.31 -9.48 0.73
N ARG A 6 9.09 -10.79 0.88
CA ARG A 6 9.95 -11.66 1.65
C ARG A 6 11.38 -11.71 1.11
N GLU A 7 11.57 -11.91 -0.19
CA GLU A 7 12.92 -11.98 -0.77
C GLU A 7 13.65 -10.63 -0.68
N LEU A 8 12.94 -9.49 -0.85
CA LEU A 8 13.53 -8.16 -0.60
C LEU A 8 13.98 -8.01 0.86
N CYS A 9 13.18 -8.51 1.79
CA CYS A 9 13.54 -8.56 3.21
C CYS A 9 14.77 -9.41 3.49
N ARG A 10 14.90 -10.58 2.84
CA ARG A 10 16.11 -11.42 2.92
C ARG A 10 17.34 -10.73 2.37
N LEU A 11 17.19 -9.80 1.44
CA LEU A 11 18.27 -8.96 0.92
C LEU A 11 18.59 -7.75 1.83
N GLY A 12 17.91 -7.60 2.97
CA GLY A 12 18.16 -6.55 3.96
C GLY A 12 17.28 -5.30 3.81
N HIS A 13 16.22 -5.36 3.00
CA HIS A 13 15.26 -4.26 2.85
C HIS A 13 14.10 -4.37 3.84
N THR A 14 13.44 -3.25 4.14
CA THR A 14 12.17 -3.22 4.88
C THR A 14 11.03 -3.00 3.90
N VAL A 15 9.93 -3.73 4.04
CA VAL A 15 8.84 -3.69 3.06
C VAL A 15 7.49 -3.47 3.73
N ASP A 16 6.84 -2.35 3.39
CA ASP A 16 5.45 -2.07 3.72
C ASP A 16 4.57 -2.33 2.49
N VAL A 17 3.69 -3.32 2.60
CA VAL A 17 2.68 -3.61 1.58
C VAL A 17 1.40 -2.90 1.96
N TYR A 18 0.91 -2.02 1.11
CA TYR A 18 -0.36 -1.33 1.32
C TYR A 18 -1.49 -2.01 0.54
N THR A 19 -2.61 -2.25 1.21
CA THR A 19 -3.83 -2.77 0.60
C THR A 19 -5.06 -2.10 1.20
N ARG A 20 -6.22 -2.22 0.56
CA ARG A 20 -7.48 -1.69 1.08
C ARG A 20 -8.05 -2.63 2.16
N VAL A 21 -8.68 -2.07 3.18
CA VAL A 21 -9.59 -2.82 4.07
C VAL A 21 -10.72 -3.41 3.21
N HIS A 22 -11.01 -4.69 3.36
CA HIS A 22 -12.06 -5.38 2.61
C HIS A 22 -12.99 -6.23 3.49
N ASP A 23 -12.58 -6.48 4.73
CA ASP A 23 -13.41 -7.00 5.81
C ASP A 23 -13.22 -6.10 7.05
N PRO A 24 -14.28 -5.69 7.78
CA PRO A 24 -14.12 -4.89 9.00
C PRO A 24 -13.34 -5.62 10.11
N ALA A 25 -13.18 -6.94 10.00
CA ALA A 25 -12.34 -7.74 10.89
C ALA A 25 -10.85 -7.73 10.50
N ASP A 26 -10.47 -7.13 9.36
CA ASP A 26 -9.08 -7.01 8.95
C ASP A 26 -8.28 -6.18 9.99
N PRO A 27 -7.21 -6.73 10.59
CA PRO A 27 -6.35 -5.93 11.43
C PRO A 27 -5.62 -4.87 10.59
N GLN A 28 -5.46 -3.67 11.14
CA GLN A 28 -4.76 -2.57 10.48
C GLN A 28 -3.36 -2.96 9.97
N ILE A 29 -2.65 -3.81 10.72
CA ILE A 29 -1.30 -4.28 10.38
C ILE A 29 -1.24 -5.80 10.55
N ILE A 30 -0.70 -6.49 9.56
CA ILE A 30 -0.33 -7.92 9.64
C ILE A 30 1.18 -8.03 9.46
N ASP A 31 1.86 -8.63 10.43
CA ASP A 31 3.27 -8.98 10.32
C ASP A 31 3.44 -10.13 9.31
N LEU A 32 4.23 -9.91 8.26
CA LEU A 32 4.54 -10.91 7.24
C LEU A 32 5.88 -11.63 7.52
N GLY A 33 6.58 -11.23 8.58
CA GLY A 33 7.89 -11.74 8.99
C GLY A 33 9.04 -11.04 8.26
N GLU A 34 10.25 -11.21 8.81
CA GLU A 34 11.52 -10.81 8.19
C GLU A 34 11.63 -9.29 7.89
N GLY A 35 10.82 -8.44 8.52
CA GLY A 35 10.81 -6.99 8.27
C GLY A 35 9.80 -6.53 7.21
N ALA A 36 8.89 -7.41 6.79
CA ALA A 36 7.75 -7.07 5.96
C ALA A 36 6.46 -6.99 6.77
N ARG A 37 5.59 -6.03 6.45
CA ARG A 37 4.24 -5.94 7.00
C ARG A 37 3.21 -5.56 5.94
N LEU A 38 1.99 -6.04 6.11
CA LEU A 38 0.82 -5.62 5.34
C LEU A 38 0.04 -4.58 6.14
N ILE A 39 -0.32 -3.48 5.51
CA ILE A 39 -1.02 -2.35 6.12
C ILE A 39 -2.33 -2.15 5.36
N HIS A 40 -3.45 -2.28 6.07
CA HIS A 40 -4.78 -2.06 5.52
C HIS A 40 -5.15 -0.59 5.61
N ILE A 41 -5.49 0.05 4.50
CA ILE A 41 -5.90 1.44 4.44
C ILE A 41 -7.41 1.50 4.15
N PRO A 42 -8.20 2.21 4.97
CA PRO A 42 -9.63 2.35 4.73
C PRO A 42 -9.86 3.18 3.46
N ALA A 43 -10.73 2.72 2.57
CA ALA A 43 -11.21 3.50 1.44
C ALA A 43 -12.53 2.91 0.92
N GLY A 44 -13.56 3.75 0.80
CA GLY A 44 -14.90 3.29 0.48
C GLY A 44 -15.50 2.39 1.58
N GLN A 45 -16.46 1.54 1.21
CA GLN A 45 -17.10 0.62 2.15
C GLN A 45 -16.16 -0.55 2.49
N GLU A 46 -16.04 -0.90 3.76
CA GLU A 46 -15.20 -2.00 4.27
C GLU A 46 -15.83 -3.38 4.00
N MET A 47 -16.17 -3.65 2.75
CA MET A 47 -16.70 -4.92 2.28
C MET A 47 -16.10 -5.21 0.90
N ASP A 48 -16.27 -6.42 0.39
CA ASP A 48 -15.81 -6.73 -0.97
C ASP A 48 -16.55 -5.86 -2.01
N ILE A 49 -15.78 -5.18 -2.86
CA ILE A 49 -16.27 -4.25 -3.87
C ILE A 49 -15.66 -4.65 -5.20
N HIS A 50 -16.50 -4.71 -6.24
CA HIS A 50 -16.04 -5.00 -7.59
C HIS A 50 -14.94 -4.01 -8.03
N LYS A 51 -13.88 -4.52 -8.68
CA LYS A 51 -12.68 -3.72 -9.01
C LYS A 51 -12.95 -2.44 -9.78
N LEU A 52 -13.97 -2.40 -10.63
CA LEU A 52 -14.34 -1.19 -11.36
C LEU A 52 -14.90 -0.10 -10.44
N ALA A 53 -15.61 -0.46 -9.39
CA ALA A 53 -16.12 0.49 -8.40
C ALA A 53 -15.02 0.97 -7.45
N LEU A 54 -13.94 0.21 -7.27
CA LEU A 54 -12.76 0.64 -6.49
C LEU A 54 -12.06 1.86 -7.11
N TYR A 55 -12.17 2.05 -8.42
CA TYR A 55 -11.52 3.16 -9.11
C TYR A 55 -11.92 4.52 -8.50
N SER A 56 -13.20 4.69 -8.16
CA SER A 56 -13.71 5.93 -7.57
C SER A 56 -13.15 6.21 -6.17
N TYR A 57 -12.63 5.20 -5.47
CA TYR A 57 -12.06 5.32 -4.13
C TYR A 57 -10.53 5.44 -4.12
N LEU A 58 -9.86 5.39 -5.27
CA LEU A 58 -8.40 5.53 -5.32
C LEU A 58 -7.88 6.87 -4.78
N PRO A 59 -8.53 8.03 -5.04
CA PRO A 59 -8.10 9.29 -4.43
C PRO A 59 -8.12 9.22 -2.90
N ASP A 60 -9.22 8.74 -2.31
CA ASP A 60 -9.37 8.59 -0.86
C ASP A 60 -8.34 7.64 -0.29
N PHE A 61 -8.15 6.48 -0.94
CA PHE A 61 -7.12 5.50 -0.58
C PHE A 61 -5.73 6.13 -0.55
N THR A 62 -5.38 6.90 -1.59
CA THR A 62 -4.07 7.55 -1.71
C THR A 62 -3.86 8.59 -0.60
N CYS A 63 -4.89 9.39 -0.30
CA CYS A 63 -4.85 10.37 0.78
C CYS A 63 -4.72 9.70 2.16
N HIS A 64 -5.51 8.66 2.44
CA HIS A 64 -5.43 7.92 3.70
C HIS A 64 -4.09 7.21 3.87
N MET A 65 -3.52 6.65 2.79
CA MET A 65 -2.19 6.06 2.79
C MET A 65 -1.10 7.11 3.11
N GLU A 66 -1.17 8.30 2.52
CA GLU A 66 -0.25 9.40 2.83
C GLU A 66 -0.39 9.91 4.26
N ASN A 67 -1.62 10.00 4.77
CA ASN A 67 -1.88 10.35 6.17
C ASN A 67 -1.30 9.31 7.12
N TYR A 68 -1.47 8.02 6.82
CA TYR A 68 -0.87 6.94 7.61
C TYR A 68 0.66 7.05 7.61
N ARG A 69 1.28 7.24 6.45
CA ARG A 69 2.74 7.41 6.33
C ARG A 69 3.24 8.56 7.21
N LYS A 70 2.62 9.73 7.12
CA LYS A 70 2.98 10.93 7.90
C LYS A 70 2.80 10.71 9.40
N ALA A 71 1.67 10.12 9.81
CA ALA A 71 1.35 9.89 11.21
C ALA A 71 2.33 8.92 11.91
N ASN A 72 2.96 8.04 11.12
CA ASN A 72 3.91 7.04 11.61
C ASN A 72 5.37 7.40 11.28
N ASP A 73 5.63 8.61 10.80
CA ASP A 73 6.97 9.10 10.41
C ASP A 73 7.73 8.17 9.43
N LEU A 74 6.98 7.57 8.49
CA LEU A 74 7.51 6.57 7.57
C LEU A 74 8.13 7.24 6.33
N HIS A 75 9.27 6.70 5.92
CA HIS A 75 10.03 7.15 4.76
C HIS A 75 10.31 5.96 3.86
N TYR A 76 10.19 6.15 2.56
CA TYR A 76 10.37 5.11 1.56
C TYR A 76 11.32 5.58 0.48
N ASP A 77 12.19 4.69 0.01
CA ASP A 77 13.15 4.98 -1.06
C ASP A 77 12.59 4.63 -2.45
N VAL A 78 11.57 3.78 -2.51
CA VAL A 78 10.97 3.29 -3.75
C VAL A 78 9.51 2.93 -3.56
N VAL A 79 8.69 3.18 -4.58
CA VAL A 79 7.31 2.70 -4.68
C VAL A 79 7.25 1.59 -5.72
N PHE A 80 6.72 0.43 -5.33
CA PHE A 80 6.38 -0.64 -6.27
C PHE A 80 4.87 -0.82 -6.30
N SER A 81 4.28 -0.75 -7.50
CA SER A 81 2.85 -1.03 -7.70
C SER A 81 2.66 -2.36 -8.39
N HIS A 82 1.65 -3.11 -7.97
CA HIS A 82 1.24 -4.35 -8.64
C HIS A 82 -0.22 -4.24 -9.02
N TYR A 83 -0.53 -4.39 -10.32
CA TYR A 83 -1.84 -4.15 -10.94
C TYR A 83 -2.16 -2.67 -11.22
N TRP A 84 -2.96 -2.41 -12.27
CA TRP A 84 -3.15 -1.08 -12.84
C TRP A 84 -3.79 -0.05 -11.88
N LEU A 85 -4.64 -0.48 -10.95
CA LEU A 85 -5.20 0.38 -9.91
C LEU A 85 -4.09 0.91 -8.98
N SER A 86 -3.17 0.04 -8.58
CA SER A 86 -2.01 0.43 -7.78
C SER A 86 -1.04 1.30 -8.57
N CYS A 87 -0.93 1.13 -9.90
CA CYS A 87 -0.14 2.02 -10.74
C CYS A 87 -0.68 3.46 -10.68
N TRP A 88 -2.00 3.63 -10.71
CA TRP A 88 -2.63 4.95 -10.58
C TRP A 88 -2.21 5.62 -9.27
N VAL A 89 -2.31 4.90 -8.14
CA VAL A 89 -1.87 5.38 -6.82
C VAL A 89 -0.36 5.69 -6.83
N GLY A 90 0.46 4.77 -7.34
CA GLY A 90 1.91 4.88 -7.38
C GLY A 90 2.43 6.10 -8.14
N GLN A 91 1.73 6.54 -9.21
CA GLN A 91 2.10 7.76 -9.95
C GLN A 91 1.96 9.02 -9.08
N TYR A 92 0.95 9.09 -8.21
CA TYR A 92 0.82 10.21 -7.27
C TYR A 92 1.88 10.15 -6.18
N LEU A 93 2.10 8.96 -5.60
CA LEU A 93 3.11 8.78 -4.55
C LEU A 93 4.51 9.11 -5.04
N LYS A 94 4.87 8.72 -6.27
CA LYS A 94 6.10 9.13 -6.94
C LYS A 94 6.29 10.66 -6.88
N MET A 95 5.25 11.40 -7.25
CA MET A 95 5.28 12.85 -7.31
C MET A 95 5.30 13.49 -5.92
N TRP A 96 4.55 12.95 -4.97
CA TRP A 96 4.44 13.48 -3.61
C TRP A 96 5.69 13.21 -2.77
N TRP A 97 6.29 12.03 -2.93
CA TRP A 97 7.42 11.60 -2.12
C TRP A 97 8.77 11.88 -2.79
N GLY A 98 8.78 12.15 -4.11
CA GLY A 98 10.00 12.41 -4.87
C GLY A 98 10.88 11.16 -5.06
N VAL A 99 10.26 9.98 -5.08
CA VAL A 99 10.96 8.68 -5.13
C VAL A 99 10.65 7.93 -6.42
N PRO A 100 11.51 7.01 -6.89
CA PRO A 100 11.23 6.18 -8.05
C PRO A 100 9.96 5.34 -7.86
N HIS A 101 9.20 5.16 -8.96
CA HIS A 101 8.04 4.28 -9.02
C HIS A 101 8.26 3.21 -10.09
N VAL A 102 8.12 1.95 -9.68
CA VAL A 102 8.22 0.75 -10.53
C VAL A 102 6.84 0.07 -10.58
N ALA A 103 6.39 -0.33 -11.77
CA ALA A 103 5.06 -0.87 -12.01
C ALA A 103 5.10 -2.21 -12.76
#